data_AF-A0A958DE80-F1
#
_entry.id   AF-A0A958DE80-F1
#
_cell.length_a   1.000
_cell.length_b   1.000
_cell.length_c   1.000
_cell.angle_alpha   90.00
_cell.angle_beta   90.00
_cell.angle_gamma   90.00
#
_symmetry.space_group_name_H-M   'P 1'
#
loop_
_entity.id
_entity.type
_entity.pdbx_description
1 polymer ?
#
loop_
_entity_poly.entity_id
_entity_poly.type
_entity_poly.pdbx_seq_one_letter_code
_entity_poly.pdbx_strand_id
1 'polypeptide(L)'
;LDSYTIANELGGDAAYSVLRDRCWQRGIRLASDMVPNHTGVVSKWMVEHPDWFVQLPYPPFPSYDFNSADLSEHPDIGIYLEKHYYDRTDAAVVFKWHHLRNGVTRYIYHGNDGTSMPWNDTAQLNYLNPQVREAVIQTILEVARRFPIIRFDAAMTLAKRHYQRLWYPEPGSGGDIPSRAEYGLTKAQ
;
A
#
# COMPACT_ATOMS: atom_id res chain seq x y z
N LEU A 1 8.01 -1.49 -0.10
CA LEU A 1 8.00 -2.58 0.91
C LEU A 1 7.48 -3.85 0.25
N ASP A 2 8.35 -4.85 0.08
CA ASP A 2 8.00 -6.14 -0.52
C ASP A 2 7.42 -7.11 0.54
N SER A 3 8.12 -7.26 1.68
CA SER A 3 7.67 -7.99 2.86
C SER A 3 8.32 -7.47 4.15
N TYR A 4 7.73 -7.78 5.31
CA TYR A 4 8.27 -7.44 6.64
C TYR A 4 9.33 -8.45 7.12
N THR A 5 10.28 -8.75 6.25
CA THR A 5 11.45 -9.59 6.51
C THR A 5 12.71 -8.72 6.58
N ILE A 6 13.67 -9.06 7.45
CA ILE A 6 14.93 -8.32 7.47
C ILE A 6 15.68 -8.58 6.16
N ALA A 7 16.02 -7.51 5.44
CA ALA A 7 16.64 -7.61 4.14
C ALA A 7 17.97 -8.37 4.20
N ASN A 8 18.15 -9.34 3.29
CA ASN A 8 19.36 -10.16 3.23
C ASN A 8 20.61 -9.33 2.90
N GLU A 9 20.47 -8.28 2.09
CA GLU A 9 21.54 -7.32 1.79
C GLU A 9 22.03 -6.55 3.03
N LEU A 10 21.20 -6.45 4.07
CA LEU A 10 21.56 -5.89 5.38
C LEU A 10 22.03 -6.96 6.38
N GLY A 11 22.18 -8.22 5.94
CA GLY A 11 22.65 -9.36 6.74
C GLY A 11 21.55 -10.21 7.40
N GLY A 12 20.27 -9.93 7.10
CA GLY A 12 19.14 -10.76 7.52
C GLY A 12 18.94 -10.88 9.04
N ASP A 13 18.16 -11.88 9.45
CA ASP A 13 17.81 -12.10 10.87
C ASP A 13 19.04 -12.38 11.76
N ALA A 14 20.11 -12.95 11.20
CA ALA A 14 21.36 -13.20 11.91
C ALA A 14 22.06 -11.89 12.31
N ALA A 15 22.21 -10.96 11.36
CA ALA A 15 22.80 -9.65 11.65
C ALA A 15 21.91 -8.83 12.61
N TYR A 16 20.59 -8.89 12.42
CA TYR A 16 19.64 -8.27 13.33
C TYR A 16 19.79 -8.79 14.78
N SER A 17 19.92 -10.10 14.98
CA SER A 17 20.09 -10.68 16.32
C SER A 17 21.36 -10.17 17.01
N VAL A 18 22.47 -10.11 16.28
CA VAL A 18 23.74 -9.57 16.79
C VAL A 18 23.61 -8.08 17.17
N LEU A 19 22.95 -7.28 16.31
CA LEU A 19 22.70 -5.86 16.58
C LEU A 19 21.84 -5.68 17.84
N ARG A 20 20.73 -6.40 17.93
CA ARG A 20 19.81 -6.38 19.07
C ARG A 20 20.55 -6.66 20.38
N ASP A 21 21.34 -7.73 20.42
CA ASP A 21 22.03 -8.15 21.64
C ASP A 21 23.11 -7.13 22.07
N ARG A 22 23.84 -6.57 21.10
CA ARG A 22 24.84 -5.51 21.37
C ARG A 22 24.23 -4.21 21.87
N CYS A 23 23.08 -3.81 21.32
CA CYS A 23 22.33 -2.64 21.79
C CYS A 23 21.80 -2.88 23.21
N TRP A 24 21.24 -4.07 23.46
CA TRP A 24 20.70 -4.42 24.77
C TRP A 24 21.74 -4.38 25.88
N GLN A 25 22.94 -4.90 25.64
CA GLN A 25 24.08 -4.82 26.57
C GLN A 25 24.46 -3.39 26.95
N ARG A 26 24.06 -2.39 26.14
CA ARG A 26 24.32 -0.96 26.35
C ARG A 26 23.08 -0.20 26.83
N GLY A 27 21.99 -0.89 27.16
CA GLY A 27 20.72 -0.28 27.54
C GLY A 27 19.98 0.42 26.40
N ILE A 28 20.35 0.17 25.15
CA ILE A 28 19.72 0.75 23.95
C ILE A 28 18.63 -0.21 23.45
N ARG A 29 17.40 0.30 23.30
CA ARG A 29 16.29 -0.47 22.71
C ARG A 29 16.15 -0.13 21.24
N LEU A 30 16.01 -1.17 20.40
CA LEU A 30 15.71 -0.99 18.99
C LEU A 30 14.22 -0.67 18.80
N ALA A 31 13.93 0.20 17.83
CA ALA A 31 12.58 0.47 17.37
C ALA A 31 12.47 0.10 15.88
N SER A 32 11.30 -0.38 15.46
CA SER A 32 10.98 -0.56 14.04
C SER A 32 10.08 0.56 13.56
N ASP A 33 10.29 0.98 12.32
CA ASP A 33 9.26 1.68 11.56
C ASP A 33 8.38 0.65 10.85
N MET A 34 7.08 0.90 10.77
CA MET A 34 6.11 0.05 10.07
C MET A 34 5.11 0.92 9.32
N VAL A 35 4.89 0.59 8.05
CA VAL A 35 3.95 1.28 7.15
C VAL A 35 2.73 0.38 6.93
N PRO A 36 1.66 0.50 7.75
CA PRO A 36 0.49 -0.36 7.61
C PRO A 36 -0.40 0.07 6.45
N ASN A 37 -0.37 1.35 6.04
CA ASN A 37 -1.34 1.93 5.11
C ASN A 37 -1.32 1.29 3.70
N HIS A 38 -0.13 1.00 3.18
CA HIS A 38 0.08 0.58 1.79
C HIS A 38 1.29 -0.36 1.72
N THR A 39 1.40 -1.10 0.61
CA THR A 39 2.60 -1.86 0.26
C THR A 39 3.32 -1.23 -0.93
N GLY A 40 4.47 -1.77 -1.34
CA GLY A 40 5.00 -1.45 -2.67
C GLY A 40 4.07 -1.95 -3.79
N VAL A 41 4.13 -1.36 -4.98
CA VAL A 41 3.35 -1.79 -6.15
C VAL A 41 3.69 -3.21 -6.59
N VAL A 42 4.93 -3.67 -6.40
CA VAL A 42 5.39 -5.03 -6.74
C VAL A 42 5.49 -5.95 -5.53
N SER A 43 4.79 -5.65 -4.43
CA SER A 43 4.88 -6.45 -3.21
C SER A 43 4.36 -7.87 -3.38
N LYS A 44 4.82 -8.79 -2.53
CA LYS A 44 4.25 -10.13 -2.41
C LYS A 44 2.72 -10.12 -2.30
N TRP A 45 2.14 -9.21 -1.52
CA TRP A 45 0.68 -9.09 -1.38
C TRP A 45 0.00 -8.65 -2.68
N MET A 46 0.63 -7.79 -3.49
CA MET A 46 0.09 -7.44 -4.80
C MET A 46 0.00 -8.65 -5.73
N VAL A 47 1.04 -9.48 -5.71
CA VAL A 47 1.14 -10.66 -6.57
C VAL A 47 0.12 -11.72 -6.14
N GLU A 48 0.07 -12.03 -4.84
CA GLU A 48 -0.74 -13.13 -4.31
C GLU A 48 -2.21 -12.75 -4.06
N HIS A 49 -2.46 -11.48 -3.72
CA HIS A 49 -3.77 -10.99 -3.26
C HIS A 49 -4.12 -9.62 -3.89
N PRO A 50 -4.21 -9.50 -5.23
CA PRO A 50 -4.56 -8.22 -5.86
C PRO A 50 -5.95 -7.70 -5.45
N ASP A 51 -6.83 -8.55 -4.90
CA ASP A 51 -8.14 -8.20 -4.34
C ASP A 51 -8.06 -7.47 -2.98
N TRP A 52 -6.90 -7.47 -2.33
CA TRP A 52 -6.68 -6.79 -1.04
C TRP A 52 -6.53 -5.27 -1.16
N PHE A 53 -6.47 -4.74 -2.37
CA PHE A 53 -6.20 -3.33 -2.63
C PHE A 53 -7.46 -2.58 -3.08
N VAL A 54 -7.49 -1.27 -2.79
CA VAL A 54 -8.54 -0.39 -3.31
C VAL A 54 -8.36 -0.27 -4.82
N GLN A 55 -9.41 -0.56 -5.58
CA GLN A 55 -9.28 -0.73 -7.03
C GLN A 55 -10.58 -0.51 -7.80
N LEU A 56 -10.45 -0.38 -9.12
CA LEU A 56 -11.53 -0.28 -10.11
C LEU A 56 -11.32 -1.30 -11.25
N PRO A 57 -12.40 -1.75 -11.91
CA PRO A 57 -12.29 -2.57 -13.11
C PRO A 57 -12.02 -1.76 -14.39
N TYR A 58 -12.01 -0.43 -14.30
CA TYR A 58 -11.79 0.51 -15.41
C TYR A 58 -10.90 1.69 -14.97
N PRO A 59 -10.23 2.39 -15.89
CA PRO A 59 -9.43 3.56 -15.55
C PRO A 59 -10.36 4.69 -15.07
N PRO A 60 -10.06 5.36 -13.94
CA PRO A 60 -10.93 6.39 -13.38
C PRO A 60 -10.97 7.67 -14.23
N PHE A 61 -9.96 7.89 -15.08
CA PHE A 61 -9.88 9.07 -15.95
C PHE A 61 -9.56 8.64 -17.39
N PRO A 62 -10.31 9.14 -18.40
CA PRO A 62 -10.09 8.77 -19.80
C PRO A 62 -8.72 9.15 -20.37
N SER A 63 -8.04 10.13 -19.75
CA SER A 63 -6.73 10.61 -20.18
C SER A 63 -5.57 9.70 -19.78
N TYR A 64 -5.77 8.75 -18.86
CA TYR A 64 -4.69 7.91 -18.34
C TYR A 64 -4.17 6.93 -19.39
N ASP A 65 -2.85 6.97 -19.60
CA ASP A 65 -2.14 6.05 -20.49
C ASP A 65 -1.16 5.17 -19.70
N PHE A 66 -1.43 3.87 -19.67
CA PHE A 66 -0.64 2.86 -18.94
C PHE A 66 0.37 2.13 -19.83
N ASN A 67 0.82 2.75 -20.93
CA ASN A 67 1.87 2.22 -21.80
C ASN A 67 3.27 2.53 -21.27
N SER A 68 3.53 2.20 -20.00
CA SER A 68 4.87 2.26 -19.40
C SER A 68 5.58 0.91 -19.48
N ALA A 69 6.84 0.87 -19.03
CA ALA A 69 7.54 -0.38 -18.83
C ALA A 69 6.84 -1.23 -17.78
N ASP A 70 6.84 -2.56 -17.97
CA ASP A 70 6.37 -3.49 -16.95
C ASP A 70 7.30 -3.43 -15.74
N LEU A 71 6.74 -3.18 -14.58
CA LEU A 71 7.49 -3.18 -13.31
C LEU A 71 7.52 -4.55 -12.65
N SER A 72 6.65 -5.48 -13.07
CA SER A 72 6.59 -6.79 -12.45
C SER A 72 7.69 -7.71 -12.96
N GLU A 73 8.30 -8.45 -12.04
CA GLU A 73 9.20 -9.57 -12.37
C GLU A 73 8.44 -10.91 -12.43
N HIS A 74 7.13 -10.91 -12.12
CA HIS A 74 6.33 -12.13 -12.07
C HIS A 74 5.87 -12.53 -13.49
N PRO A 75 6.00 -13.80 -13.90
CA PRO A 75 5.74 -14.22 -15.29
C PRO A 75 4.28 -14.08 -15.75
N ASP A 76 3.34 -14.01 -14.82
CA ASP A 76 1.90 -13.98 -15.12
C ASP A 76 1.21 -12.65 -14.79
N ILE A 77 1.93 -11.70 -14.22
CA ILE A 77 1.37 -10.43 -13.74
C ILE A 77 2.16 -9.30 -14.37
N GLY A 78 1.47 -8.36 -15.01
CA GLY A 78 2.04 -7.11 -15.49
C GLY A 78 1.58 -5.94 -14.61
N ILE A 79 2.51 -5.03 -14.29
CA ILE A 79 2.27 -3.84 -13.49
C ILE A 79 2.77 -2.62 -14.25
N TYR A 80 1.88 -1.70 -14.59
CA TYR A 80 2.19 -0.54 -15.43
C TYR A 80 1.74 0.74 -14.76
N LEU A 81 2.69 1.68 -14.59
CA LEU A 81 2.40 3.04 -14.15
C LEU A 81 1.82 3.89 -15.30
N GLU A 82 1.18 5.00 -14.96
CA GLU A 82 0.74 5.99 -15.93
C GLU A 82 1.94 6.81 -16.42
N LYS A 83 1.97 7.10 -17.73
CA LYS A 83 3.12 7.70 -18.43
C LYS A 83 3.50 9.09 -17.93
N HIS A 84 2.54 9.96 -17.67
CA HIS A 84 2.75 11.37 -17.31
C HIS A 84 3.16 11.55 -15.85
N TYR A 85 3.19 10.48 -15.04
CA TYR A 85 3.67 10.58 -13.67
C TYR A 85 5.10 11.14 -13.59
N TYR A 86 5.98 10.76 -14.51
CA TYR A 86 7.37 11.26 -14.55
C TYR A 86 7.46 12.73 -14.98
N ASP A 87 6.51 13.20 -15.79
CA ASP A 87 6.46 14.56 -16.31
C ASP A 87 5.81 15.54 -15.31
N ARG A 88 5.27 15.04 -14.19
CA ARG A 88 4.64 15.79 -13.07
C ARG A 88 3.49 16.71 -13.48
N THR A 89 2.95 16.55 -14.68
CA THR A 89 1.83 17.35 -15.21
C THR A 89 0.49 16.86 -14.70
N ASP A 90 0.39 15.58 -14.36
CA ASP A 90 -0.74 14.93 -13.70
C ASP A 90 -0.21 13.78 -12.84
N ALA A 91 -0.83 13.53 -11.68
CA ALA A 91 -0.43 12.46 -10.79
C ALA A 91 -1.53 11.40 -10.81
N ALA A 92 -1.32 10.38 -11.63
CA ALA A 92 -2.28 9.30 -11.73
C ALA A 92 -2.57 8.70 -10.36
N VAL A 93 -3.85 8.56 -10.03
CA VAL A 93 -4.29 8.02 -8.73
C VAL A 93 -4.26 6.50 -8.67
N VAL A 94 -4.09 5.84 -9.82
CA VAL A 94 -4.03 4.38 -9.97
C VAL A 94 -2.88 3.97 -10.87
N PHE A 95 -2.43 2.73 -10.72
CA PHE A 95 -1.64 1.99 -11.71
C PHE A 95 -2.46 0.82 -12.26
N LYS A 96 -2.03 0.29 -13.41
CA LYS A 96 -2.67 -0.87 -14.04
C LYS A 96 -1.99 -2.16 -13.57
N TRP A 97 -2.78 -3.07 -13.06
CA TRP A 97 -2.43 -4.47 -12.84
C TRP A 97 -3.11 -5.33 -13.90
N HIS A 98 -2.39 -6.27 -14.50
CA HIS A 98 -2.92 -7.11 -15.57
C HIS A 98 -2.44 -8.55 -15.43
N HIS A 99 -3.37 -9.51 -15.46
CA HIS A 99 -3.02 -10.92 -15.43
C HIS A 99 -2.85 -11.46 -16.85
N LEU A 100 -1.61 -11.76 -17.21
CA LEU A 100 -1.18 -12.04 -18.59
C LEU A 100 -1.85 -13.28 -19.19
N ARG A 101 -2.21 -14.28 -18.37
CA ARG A 101 -2.82 -15.53 -18.89
C ARG A 101 -4.33 -15.49 -19.10
N ASN A 102 -5.06 -14.70 -18.31
CA ASN A 102 -6.54 -14.72 -18.32
C ASN A 102 -7.13 -13.35 -18.73
N GLY A 103 -6.29 -12.35 -18.96
CA GLY A 103 -6.68 -11.03 -19.44
C GLY A 103 -7.33 -10.12 -18.40
N VAL A 104 -7.46 -10.55 -17.14
CA VAL A 104 -8.08 -9.73 -16.09
C VAL A 104 -7.24 -8.49 -15.85
N THR A 105 -7.89 -7.33 -15.89
CA THR A 105 -7.27 -6.03 -15.65
C THR A 105 -7.90 -5.37 -14.43
N ARG A 106 -7.07 -4.77 -13.58
CA ARG A 106 -7.47 -4.01 -12.39
C ARG A 106 -6.71 -2.69 -12.38
N TYR A 107 -7.36 -1.63 -11.92
CA TYR A 107 -6.75 -0.32 -11.73
C TYR A 107 -6.67 -0.05 -10.24
N ILE A 108 -5.47 -0.16 -9.70
CA ILE A 108 -5.24 -0.19 -8.26
C ILE A 108 -4.76 1.17 -7.79
N TYR A 109 -5.37 1.69 -6.73
CA TYR A 109 -5.02 2.98 -6.20
C TYR A 109 -3.65 2.99 -5.54
N HIS A 110 -2.90 4.05 -5.81
CA HIS A 110 -1.68 4.36 -5.09
C HIS A 110 -1.97 4.74 -3.64
N GLY A 111 -1.01 4.54 -2.75
CA GLY A 111 -1.09 5.05 -1.39
C GLY A 111 -1.22 6.57 -1.38
N ASN A 112 -2.06 7.08 -0.49
CA ASN A 112 -2.29 8.51 -0.30
C ASN A 112 -2.71 8.78 1.16
N ASP A 113 -2.50 10.01 1.64
CA ASP A 113 -2.93 10.52 2.95
C ASP A 113 -3.92 11.71 2.86
N GLY A 114 -4.29 12.12 1.65
CA GLY A 114 -5.21 13.21 1.36
C GLY A 114 -4.58 14.61 1.33
N THR A 115 -3.25 14.73 1.40
CA THR A 115 -2.57 16.05 1.47
C THR A 115 -1.82 16.45 0.21
N SER A 116 -1.48 15.51 -0.66
CA SER A 116 -0.57 15.74 -1.80
C SER A 116 -0.82 14.74 -2.93
N MET A 117 0.09 14.72 -3.91
CA MET A 117 0.08 13.71 -4.97
C MET A 117 0.21 12.29 -4.38
N PRO A 118 -0.47 11.30 -4.98
CA PRO A 118 -0.31 9.89 -4.61
C PRO A 118 1.14 9.41 -4.75
N TRP A 119 1.53 8.47 -3.88
CA TRP A 119 2.85 7.83 -3.92
C TRP A 119 2.86 6.70 -4.95
N ASN A 120 3.44 6.92 -6.14
CA ASN A 120 3.36 6.01 -7.29
C ASN A 120 3.98 4.63 -7.09
N ASP A 121 4.93 4.51 -6.18
CA ASP A 121 5.61 3.26 -5.87
C ASP A 121 4.83 2.40 -4.86
N THR A 122 3.67 2.88 -4.42
CA THR A 122 2.84 2.22 -3.40
C THR A 122 1.47 1.79 -3.92
N ALA A 123 0.88 0.81 -3.24
CA ALA A 123 -0.47 0.31 -3.50
C ALA A 123 -1.32 0.33 -2.20
N GLN A 124 -2.47 1.00 -2.26
CA GLN A 124 -3.33 1.23 -1.10
C GLN A 124 -4.11 -0.02 -0.69
N LEU A 125 -3.95 -0.43 0.56
CA LEU A 125 -4.71 -1.54 1.14
C LEU A 125 -6.18 -1.19 1.37
N ASN A 126 -7.05 -2.18 1.14
CA ASN A 126 -8.49 -2.08 1.35
C ASN A 126 -8.89 -2.57 2.75
N TYR A 127 -8.97 -1.64 3.70
CA TYR A 127 -9.33 -1.95 5.08
C TYR A 127 -10.81 -2.28 5.29
N LEU A 128 -11.67 -2.20 4.28
CA LEU A 128 -13.01 -2.78 4.36
C LEU A 128 -12.96 -4.33 4.34
N ASN A 129 -11.93 -4.90 3.72
CA ASN A 129 -11.74 -6.35 3.70
C ASN A 129 -11.27 -6.86 5.09
N PRO A 130 -12.03 -7.74 5.76
CA PRO A 130 -11.62 -8.31 7.06
C PRO A 130 -10.32 -9.11 6.99
N GLN A 131 -10.01 -9.77 5.88
CA GLN A 131 -8.78 -10.53 5.71
C GLN A 131 -7.55 -9.61 5.69
N VAL A 132 -7.67 -8.43 5.07
CA VAL A 132 -6.61 -7.41 5.07
C VAL A 132 -6.35 -6.90 6.49
N ARG A 133 -7.42 -6.63 7.25
CA ARG A 133 -7.28 -6.22 8.67
C ARG A 133 -6.54 -7.28 9.47
N GLU A 134 -6.92 -8.54 9.33
CA GLU A 134 -6.27 -9.65 10.04
C GLU A 134 -4.80 -9.82 9.63
N ALA A 135 -4.50 -9.80 8.32
CA ALA A 135 -3.14 -9.95 7.82
C ALA A 135 -2.21 -8.82 8.32
N VAL A 136 -2.70 -7.57 8.33
CA VAL A 136 -1.95 -6.44 8.89
C VAL A 136 -1.75 -6.61 10.40
N ILE A 137 -2.77 -7.04 11.16
CA ILE A 137 -2.63 -7.31 12.61
C ILE A 137 -1.56 -8.36 12.87
N GLN A 138 -1.58 -9.49 12.15
CA GLN A 138 -0.58 -10.54 12.33
C GLN A 138 0.83 -10.05 11.99
N THR A 139 0.96 -9.26 10.93
CA THR A 139 2.25 -8.63 10.56
C THR A 139 2.75 -7.70 11.67
N ILE A 140 1.87 -6.88 12.26
CA ILE A 140 2.21 -6.02 13.41
C ILE A 140 2.71 -6.86 14.59
N LEU A 141 2.01 -7.95 14.91
CA LEU A 141 2.39 -8.84 16.01
C LEU A 141 3.74 -9.51 15.76
N GLU A 142 4.04 -9.90 14.52
CA GLU A 142 5.35 -10.44 14.14
C GLU A 142 6.48 -9.42 14.32
N VAL A 143 6.28 -8.17 13.89
CA VAL A 143 7.24 -7.08 14.11
C VAL A 143 7.40 -6.81 15.61
N ALA A 144 6.31 -6.79 16.37
CA ALA A 144 6.32 -6.51 17.82
C ALA A 144 7.05 -7.57 18.63
N ARG A 145 7.08 -8.83 18.16
CA ARG A 145 7.89 -9.90 18.76
C ARG A 145 9.39 -9.66 18.59
N ARG A 146 9.82 -8.90 17.58
CA ARG A 146 11.22 -8.56 17.31
C ARG A 146 11.61 -7.21 17.93
N PHE A 147 10.74 -6.22 17.82
CA PHE A 147 11.05 -4.86 18.23
C PHE A 147 10.17 -4.44 19.41
N PRO A 148 10.76 -4.07 20.57
CA PRO A 148 10.00 -3.65 21.74
C PRO A 148 9.31 -2.28 21.56
N ILE A 149 9.68 -1.52 20.52
CA ILE A 149 9.11 -0.23 20.18
C ILE A 149 8.78 -0.27 18.68
N ILE A 150 7.56 0.14 18.33
CA ILE A 150 7.13 0.29 16.94
C ILE A 150 6.65 1.72 16.72
N ARG A 151 7.16 2.35 15.67
CA ARG A 151 6.65 3.59 15.11
C ARG A 151 5.77 3.23 13.91
N PHE A 152 4.50 3.61 13.96
CA PHE A 152 3.59 3.45 12.82
C PHE A 152 3.68 4.67 11.92
N ASP A 153 4.15 4.47 10.70
CA ASP A 153 4.07 5.48 9.65
C ASP A 153 2.62 5.73 9.26
N ALA A 154 2.32 7.00 8.97
CA ALA A 154 1.00 7.45 8.56
C ALA A 154 -0.16 6.87 9.42
N ALA A 155 0.05 6.68 10.72
CA ALA A 155 -0.89 5.96 11.59
C ALA A 155 -2.32 6.52 11.57
N MET A 156 -2.48 7.82 11.28
CA MET A 156 -3.78 8.46 11.13
C MET A 156 -4.60 7.86 9.99
N THR A 157 -3.98 7.31 8.94
CA THR A 157 -4.69 6.72 7.80
C THR A 157 -5.44 5.44 8.16
N LEU A 158 -5.08 4.80 9.28
CA LEU A 158 -5.79 3.63 9.81
C LEU A 158 -7.05 3.99 10.60
N ALA A 159 -7.20 5.23 11.04
CA ALA A 159 -8.37 5.64 11.81
C ALA A 159 -9.62 5.60 10.91
N LYS A 160 -10.68 4.89 11.35
CA LYS A 160 -11.93 4.70 10.56
C LYS A 160 -12.41 5.98 9.87
N ARG A 161 -12.45 7.09 10.62
CA ARG A 161 -12.92 8.39 10.11
C ARG A 161 -12.03 8.95 9.00
N HIS A 162 -10.70 8.82 9.14
CA HIS A 162 -9.77 9.30 8.12
C HIS A 162 -9.82 8.40 6.88
N TYR A 163 -9.78 7.09 7.08
CA TYR A 163 -9.86 6.11 5.99
C TYR A 163 -11.16 6.26 5.17
N GLN A 164 -12.30 6.40 5.85
CA GLN A 164 -13.58 6.66 5.21
C GLN A 164 -13.55 7.97 4.41
N ARG A 165 -13.14 9.08 5.03
CA ARG A 165 -13.08 10.39 4.35
C ARG A 165 -12.26 10.36 3.06
N LEU A 166 -11.15 9.61 3.07
CA LEU A 166 -10.23 9.53 1.92
C LEU A 166 -10.73 8.58 0.83
N TRP A 167 -11.08 7.34 1.19
CA TRP A 167 -11.32 6.25 0.23
C TRP A 167 -12.80 5.96 -0.04
N TYR A 168 -13.69 6.38 0.85
CA TYR A 168 -15.14 6.12 0.83
C TYR A 168 -15.93 7.33 1.38
N PRO A 169 -15.75 8.54 0.83
CA PRO A 169 -16.28 9.79 1.39
C PRO A 169 -17.81 9.77 1.52
N GLU A 170 -18.40 10.52 2.46
CA GLU A 170 -19.86 10.56 2.54
C GLU A 170 -20.46 11.14 1.23
N PRO A 171 -21.52 10.54 0.67
CA PRO A 171 -22.15 11.05 -0.54
C PRO A 171 -22.51 12.54 -0.42
N GLY A 172 -22.10 13.34 -1.40
CA GLY A 172 -22.36 14.79 -1.43
C GLY A 172 -21.39 15.65 -0.61
N SER A 173 -20.42 15.07 0.12
CA SER A 173 -19.43 15.85 0.89
C SER A 173 -18.19 16.27 0.09
N GLY A 174 -18.04 15.78 -1.15
CA GLY A 174 -16.76 15.83 -1.88
C GLY A 174 -15.75 14.83 -1.30
N GLY A 175 -14.70 14.49 -2.04
CA GLY A 175 -13.67 13.55 -1.61
C GLY A 175 -12.27 14.08 -1.92
N ASP A 176 -11.30 13.75 -1.06
CA ASP A 176 -9.89 14.10 -1.27
C ASP A 176 -9.33 13.43 -2.55
N ILE A 177 -9.94 12.32 -2.97
CA ILE A 177 -9.66 11.63 -4.24
C ILE A 177 -10.94 11.69 -5.10
N PRO A 178 -11.00 12.55 -6.14
CA PRO A 178 -12.24 12.78 -6.90
C PRO A 178 -12.88 11.50 -7.46
N SER A 179 -12.07 10.55 -7.94
CA SER A 179 -12.56 9.27 -8.49
C SER A 179 -13.15 8.32 -7.43
N ARG A 180 -13.05 8.65 -6.14
CA ARG A 180 -13.66 7.89 -5.04
C ARG A 180 -15.02 8.43 -4.61
N ALA A 181 -15.43 9.62 -5.08
CA ALA A 181 -16.69 10.24 -4.68
C ALA A 181 -17.93 9.37 -4.96
N GLU A 182 -17.90 8.57 -6.03
CA GLU A 182 -18.98 7.66 -6.42
C GLU A 182 -19.07 6.39 -5.55
N TYR A 183 -18.03 6.11 -4.76
CA TYR A 183 -17.92 4.93 -3.90
C TYR A 183 -18.19 5.27 -2.43
N GLY A 184 -18.95 6.34 -2.18
CA GLY A 184 -19.16 6.87 -0.86
C GLY A 184 -19.92 5.92 0.07
N LEU A 185 -19.52 5.90 1.35
CA LEU A 185 -20.20 5.16 2.41
C LEU A 185 -20.79 6.11 3.44
N THR A 186 -21.99 5.81 3.91
CA THR A 186 -22.59 6.53 5.05
C THR A 186 -21.87 6.15 6.35
N LYS A 187 -21.92 6.99 7.39
CA LYS A 187 -21.37 6.66 8.72
C LYS A 187 -21.89 5.37 9.36
N ALA A 188 -23.08 4.92 8.97
CA ALA A 188 -23.71 3.70 9.50
C ALA A 188 -23.10 2.41 8.90
N GLN A 189 -22.40 2.52 7.77
CA GLN A 189 -21.71 1.43 7.08
C GLN A 189 -20.25 1.31 7.56
#